data_AF-A0A950AI07-F1
#
_entry.id   AF-A0A950AI07-F1
#
_cell.length_a   1.000
_cell.length_b   1.000
_cell.length_c   1.000
_cell.angle_alpha   90.00
_cell.angle_beta   90.00
_cell.angle_gamma   90.00
#
_symmetry.space_group_name_H-M   'P 1'
#
loop_
_entity.id
_entity.type
_entity.pdbx_description
1 polymer ?
#
loop_
_entity_poly.entity_id
_entity_poly.type
_entity_poly.pdbx_seq_one_letter_code
_entity_poly.pdbx_strand_id
1 'polypeptide(L)' 'AQGIINAVKAVSLPVPLVVRLEGTNVAIGKRLLEESKLPIQAASDLADAAQRAVAAANRN' A
#
# COMPACT_ATOMS: atom_id res chain seq x y z
N ALA A 1 -0.11 6.44 6.76
CA ALA A 1 -0.75 5.10 6.83
C ALA A 1 -2.23 5.18 7.18
N GLN A 2 -2.64 5.78 8.31
CA GLN A 2 -4.03 5.78 8.75
C GLN A 2 -5.05 6.28 7.72
N GLY A 3 -4.75 7.37 7.01
CA GLY A 3 -5.63 7.89 5.95
C GLY A 3 -5.87 6.88 4.82
N ILE A 4 -4.83 6.11 4.44
CA ILE A 4 -4.93 5.06 3.42
C ILE A 4 -5.83 3.93 3.92
N ILE A 5 -5.62 3.46 5.15
CA ILE A 5 -6.42 2.39 5.76
C ILE A 5 -7.90 2.78 5.80
N ASN A 6 -8.20 4.02 6.22
CA ASN A 6 -9.57 4.52 6.26
C ASN A 6 -10.19 4.60 4.87
N ALA A 7 -9.44 5.08 3.87
CA ALA A 7 -9.91 5.16 2.49
C ALA A 7 -10.25 3.78 1.90
N VAL A 8 -9.40 2.78 2.11
CA VAL A 8 -9.62 1.40 1.63
C VAL A 8 -10.85 0.75 2.29
N LYS A 9 -11.11 1.05 3.57
CA LYS A 9 -12.30 0.55 4.26
C LYS A 9 -13.59 1.24 3.81
N ALA A 10 -13.52 2.52 3.50
CA ALA A 10 -14.67 3.31 3.06
C ALA A 10 -15.02 3.07 1.58
N VAL A 11 -13.98 2.92 0.75
CA VAL A 11 -14.09 2.71 -0.69
C VAL A 11 -13.63 1.28 -0.93
N SER A 12 -14.57 0.35 -1.13
CA SER A 12 -14.24 -1.03 -1.49
C SER A 12 -13.52 -1.02 -2.86
N LEU A 13 -12.19 -0.96 -2.84
CA LEU A 13 -11.37 -0.76 -4.03
C LEU A 13 -11.36 -2.04 -4.87
N PRO A 14 -11.86 -2.01 -6.12
CA PRO A 14 -11.85 -3.18 -7.00
C PRO A 14 -10.49 -3.41 -7.67
N VAL A 15 -9.49 -2.59 -7.37
CA VAL A 15 -8.17 -2.60 -8.01
C VAL A 15 -7.05 -2.77 -6.97
N PRO A 16 -5.89 -3.35 -7.34
CA PRO A 16 -4.76 -3.50 -6.43
C PRO A 16 -4.21 -2.15 -5.93
N LEU A 17 -3.78 -2.10 -4.66
CA LEU A 17 -3.18 -0.92 -4.05
C LEU A 17 -1.71 -1.17 -3.67
N VAL A 18 -0.81 -0.36 -4.23
CA VAL A 18 0.62 -0.32 -3.89
C VAL A 18 0.92 0.98 -3.15
N VAL A 19 1.63 0.90 -2.02
CA VAL A 19 1.93 2.05 -1.16
C VAL A 19 3.43 2.11 -0.88
N ARG A 20 4.07 3.23 -1.24
CA ARG A 20 5.40 3.60 -0.76
C ARG A 20 5.24 4.64 0.36
N LEU A 21 5.85 4.39 1.52
CA LEU A 21 5.89 5.34 2.62
C LEU A 21 7.32 5.88 2.79
N GLU A 22 7.44 7.21 2.94
CA GLU A 22 8.69 7.92 3.22
C GLU A 22 8.49 8.90 4.39
N GLY A 23 9.56 9.20 5.14
CA GLY A 23 9.55 10.17 6.24
C GLY A 23 9.87 9.58 7.62
N THR A 24 9.70 10.41 8.66
CA THR A 24 10.19 10.15 10.03
C THR A 24 9.51 8.97 10.73
N ASN A 25 8.25 8.66 10.40
CA ASN A 25 7.46 7.61 11.04
C ASN A 25 7.17 6.42 10.13
N VAL A 26 8.06 6.14 9.16
CA VAL A 26 7.90 5.04 8.20
C VAL A 26 7.72 3.69 8.89
N ALA A 27 8.52 3.39 9.92
CA ALA A 27 8.42 2.11 10.64
C ALA A 27 7.03 1.90 11.26
N ILE A 28 6.50 2.92 11.92
CA ILE A 28 5.15 2.90 12.50
C ILE A 28 4.10 2.78 11.38
N GLY A 29 4.28 3.53 10.29
CA GLY A 29 3.37 3.50 9.14
C GLY A 29 3.29 2.12 8.48
N LYS A 30 4.42 1.42 8.31
CA LYS A 30 4.48 0.06 7.77
C LYS A 30 3.78 -0.94 8.69
N ARG A 31 4.06 -0.87 10.00
CA ARG A 31 3.40 -1.71 11.01
C ARG A 31 1.87 -1.54 10.98
N LEU A 32 1.37 -0.31 10.90
CA LEU A 32 -0.07 -0.05 10.80
C LEU A 32 -0.70 -0.65 9.54
N LEU A 33 0.02 -0.62 8.41
CA LEU A 33 -0.47 -1.25 7.16
C LEU A 33 -0.50 -2.77 7.28
N GLU A 34 0.53 -3.38 7.88
CA GLU A 34 0.59 -4.84 8.11
C GLU A 34 -0.51 -5.32 9.07
N GLU A 35 -0.71 -4.62 10.20
CA GLU A 35 -1.75 -4.91 11.18
C GLU A 35 -3.17 -4.73 10.63
N SER A 36 -3.35 -3.90 9.60
CA SER A 36 -4.65 -3.65 8.97
C SER A 36 -5.24 -4.87 8.26
N LYS A 37 -4.40 -5.86 7.89
CA LYS A 37 -4.76 -7.05 7.09
C LYS A 37 -5.48 -6.71 5.77
N LEU A 38 -5.35 -5.48 5.29
CA LEU A 38 -5.89 -5.05 4.01
C LEU A 38 -4.99 -5.55 2.87
N PRO A 39 -5.53 -5.76 1.65
CA PRO A 39 -4.76 -6.20 0.49
C PRO A 39 -3.88 -5.06 -0.08
N ILE A 40 -2.91 -4.61 0.71
CA ILE A 40 -2.01 -3.50 0.41
C ILE A 40 -0.59 -4.04 0.22
N GLN A 41 0.05 -3.66 -0.88
CA GLN A 41 1.44 -4.00 -1.13
C GLN A 41 2.33 -2.82 -0.73
N ALA A 42 3.10 -2.97 0.35
CA ALA A 42 4.07 -1.97 0.76
C ALA A 42 5.34 -2.06 -0.11
N ALA A 43 5.78 -0.93 -0.64
CA ALA A 43 6.99 -0.82 -1.45
C ALA A 43 8.14 -0.15 -0.67
N SER A 44 9.39 -0.54 -0.96
CA SER A 44 10.59 0.01 -0.31
C SER A 44 11.01 1.36 -0.87
N ASP A 45 10.85 1.56 -2.17
CA ASP A 45 11.27 2.77 -2.90
C ASP A 45 10.37 3.00 -4.13
N LEU A 46 10.68 4.01 -4.93
CA LEU A 46 9.85 4.34 -6.11
C LEU A 46 9.93 3.28 -7.20
N ALA A 47 11.11 2.70 -7.42
CA ALA A 47 11.32 1.73 -8.48
C ALA A 47 10.60 0.42 -8.16
N ASP A 48 10.71 -0.04 -6.91
CA ASP A 48 9.96 -1.18 -6.38
C ASP A 48 8.44 -0.92 -6.44
N ALA A 49 7.99 0.29 -6.09
CA ALA A 49 6.58 0.66 -6.19
C ALA A 49 6.07 0.57 -7.63
N ALA A 50 6.83 1.10 -8.60
CA ALA A 50 6.47 1.06 -10.02
C ALA A 50 6.42 -0.37 -10.56
N GLN A 51 7.43 -1.19 -10.25
CA GLN A 51 7.47 -2.60 -10.66
C GLN A 51 6.29 -3.38 -10.10
N ARG A 52 5.96 -3.20 -8.81
CA ARG A 52 4.80 -3.85 -8.17
C ARG A 52 3.49 -3.39 -8.78
N ALA A 53 3.33 -2.10 -9.06
CA ALA A 53 2.13 -1.57 -9.67
C ALA A 53 1.87 -2.19 -11.04
N VAL A 54 2.90 -2.27 -11.89
CA VAL A 54 2.82 -2.92 -13.21
C VAL A 54 2.51 -4.41 -13.08
N ALA A 55 3.22 -5.12 -12.18
CA ALA A 55 2.96 -6.54 -11.96
C ALA A 55 1.55 -6.81 -11.44
N ALA A 56 1.03 -5.95 -10.56
CA ALA A 56 -0.33 -6.06 -10.02
C ALA A 56 -1.39 -5.78 -11.08
N ALA A 57 -1.16 -4.83 -11.99
CA ALA A 57 -2.09 -4.53 -13.09
C ALA A 57 -2.17 -5.67 -14.12
N ASN A 58 -1.10 -6.45 -14.28
CA ASN A 58 -1.03 -7.57 -15.23
C ASN A 58 -1.56 -8.90 -14.67
N ARG A 59 -1.91 -8.98 -13.39
CA ARG A 59 -2.56 -10.16 -12.79
C ARG A 59 -4.07 -10.07 -13.01
N ASN A 60 -4.52 -10.34 -14.23
CA ASN A 60 -5.92 -10.62 -14.58
C ASN A 60 -6.03 -12.05 -15.08
#